data_AF-A0A4R6UCQ0-F1
#
_entry.id   AF-A0A4R6UCQ0-F1
#
_cell.length_a   1.000
_cell.length_b   1.000
_cell.length_c   1.000
_cell.angle_alpha   90.00
_cell.angle_beta   90.00
_cell.angle_gamma   90.00
#
_symmetry.space_group_name_H-M   'P 1'
#
loop_
_entity.id
_entity.type
_entity.pdbx_description
1 polymer ?
#
loop_
_entity_poly.entity_id
_entity_poly.type
_entity_poly.pdbx_seq_one_letter_code
_entity_poly.pdbx_strand_id
1 'polypeptide(L)' 'MQLAHTLGLRTIAEGVETARQAQVLASCGCDDVQGYWYSRPLEVAVLEQFVRQRQQA' A
#
# COMPACT_ATOMS: atom_id res chain seq x y z
N MET A 1 3.96 -2.76 14.13
CA MET A 1 3.62 -1.32 14.22
C MET A 1 4.21 -0.65 15.45
N GLN A 2 3.91 -1.13 16.68
CA GLN A 2 4.27 -0.43 17.93
C GLN A 2 5.73 0.09 18.00
N LEU A 3 6.73 -0.71 17.64
CA LEU A 3 8.13 -0.25 17.64
C LEU A 3 8.36 0.95 16.72
N ALA A 4 7.90 0.88 15.47
CA ALA A 4 8.05 1.96 14.50
C ALA A 4 7.33 3.23 14.97
N HIS A 5 6.09 3.10 15.48
CA HIS A 5 5.31 4.25 15.95
C HIS A 5 5.93 4.90 17.20
N THR A 6 6.46 4.11 18.13
CA THR A 6 7.22 4.64 19.29
C THR A 6 8.44 5.45 18.86
N LEU A 7 9.05 5.09 17.73
CA LEU A 7 10.20 5.80 17.15
C LEU A 7 9.79 6.95 16.20
N GLY A 8 8.49 7.22 16.03
CA GLY A 8 8.00 8.23 15.08
C GLY A 8 8.24 7.86 13.60
N LEU A 9 8.36 6.56 13.30
CA LEU A 9 8.59 6.03 11.96
C LEU A 9 7.27 5.56 11.33
N ARG A 10 7.19 5.71 9.99
CA ARG A 10 6.12 5.13 9.16
C ARG A 10 6.45 3.68 8.79
N THR A 11 5.41 2.90 8.59
CA THR A 11 5.45 1.49 8.24
C THR A 11 4.86 1.24 6.86
N ILE A 12 5.53 0.42 6.06
CA ILE A 12 4.99 -0.10 4.81
C ILE A 12 4.99 -1.62 4.88
N ALA A 13 3.85 -2.24 4.56
CA ALA A 13 3.75 -3.68 4.39
C ALA A 13 3.80 -4.03 2.89
N GLU A 14 4.82 -4.79 2.50
CA GLU A 14 5.02 -5.24 1.12
C GLU A 14 4.46 -6.65 0.90
N GLY A 15 4.09 -6.97 -0.34
CA GLY A 15 3.58 -8.28 -0.73
C GLY A 15 2.09 -8.50 -0.43
N VAL A 16 1.27 -7.44 -0.39
CA VAL A 16 -0.18 -7.57 -0.19
C VAL A 16 -0.87 -8.02 -1.49
N GLU A 17 -1.41 -9.23 -1.49
CA GLU A 17 -2.02 -9.86 -2.67
C GLU A 17 -3.54 -10.02 -2.58
N THR A 18 -4.11 -9.87 -1.38
CA THR A 18 -5.56 -10.04 -1.14
C THR A 18 -6.16 -8.90 -0.32
N ALA A 19 -7.47 -8.66 -0.51
CA ALA A 19 -8.24 -7.72 0.31
C ALA A 19 -8.16 -8.03 1.81
N ARG A 20 -8.15 -9.31 2.18
CA ARG A 20 -8.08 -9.75 3.58
C ARG A 20 -6.76 -9.34 4.23
N GLN A 21 -5.63 -9.51 3.54
CA GLN A 21 -4.33 -9.06 4.04
C GLN A 21 -4.31 -7.54 4.26
N ALA A 22 -4.84 -6.76 3.30
CA ALA A 22 -4.94 -5.31 3.42
C ALA A 22 -5.78 -4.90 4.66
N GLN A 23 -6.93 -5.56 4.88
CA GLN A 23 -7.79 -5.30 6.03
C GLN A 23 -7.11 -5.61 7.37
N VAL A 24 -6.37 -6.72 7.46
CA VAL A 24 -5.62 -7.07 8.67
C VAL A 24 -4.50 -6.06 8.92
N LEU A 25 -3.75 -5.66 7.88
CA LEU A 25 -2.67 -4.68 8.02
C LEU A 25 -3.21 -3.31 8.45
N ALA A 26 -4.35 -2.89 7.88
CA ALA A 26 -5.03 -1.67 8.29
C ALA A 26 -5.48 -1.72 9.76
N SER A 27 -6.06 -2.84 10.22
CA SER A 27 -6.49 -2.98 11.62
C SER A 27 -5.32 -3.09 12.60
N CYS A 28 -4.15 -3.56 12.15
CA CYS A 28 -2.91 -3.52 12.91
C CYS A 28 -2.29 -2.11 12.98
N GLY A 29 -2.78 -1.15 12.19
CA GLY A 29 -2.26 0.21 12.10
C GLY A 29 -1.05 0.37 11.18
N CYS A 30 -1.01 -0.35 10.05
CA CYS A 30 0.00 -0.11 9.01
C CYS A 30 -0.27 1.22 8.31
N ASP A 31 0.76 2.03 8.06
CA ASP A 31 0.59 3.34 7.42
C ASP A 31 0.37 3.19 5.91
N ASP A 32 1.22 2.40 5.25
CA ASP A 32 1.18 2.17 3.81
C ASP A 32 1.21 0.67 3.49
N VAL A 33 0.73 0.32 2.29
CA VAL A 33 0.74 -1.04 1.78
C VAL A 33 1.14 -1.08 0.31
N GLN A 34 1.92 -2.09 -0.06
CA GLN A 34 2.29 -2.36 -1.45
C GLN A 34 2.06 -3.84 -1.76
N GLY A 35 1.48 -4.10 -2.93
CA GLY A 35 1.41 -5.46 -3.46
C GLY A 35 0.42 -5.59 -4.61
N TYR A 36 0.34 -6.81 -5.16
CA TYR A 36 -0.43 -7.11 -6.37
C TYR A 36 -1.93 -6.94 -6.20
N TRP A 37 -2.45 -6.90 -4.97
CA TRP A 37 -3.84 -6.50 -4.72
C TRP A 37 -4.15 -5.10 -5.26
N TYR A 38 -3.19 -4.17 -5.14
CA TYR A 38 -3.33 -2.80 -5.61
C TYR A 38 -2.86 -2.63 -7.05
N SER A 39 -1.63 -3.10 -7.33
CA SER A 39 -1.02 -3.07 -8.65
C SER A 39 0.22 -3.95 -8.69
N ARG A 40 0.49 -4.54 -9.86
CA ARG A 40 1.85 -4.99 -10.21
C ARG A 40 2.75 -3.77 -10.45
N PRO A 41 4.09 -3.92 -10.40
CA PRO A 41 5.01 -2.92 -10.91
C PRO A 41 4.60 -2.47 -12.30
N LEU A 42 4.69 -1.16 -12.53
CA LEU A 42 4.23 -0.54 -13.76
C LEU A 42 5.42 0.01 -14.53
N GLU A 43 5.36 -0.13 -15.84
CA GLU A 43 6.24 0.61 -16.74
C GLU A 43 5.95 2.11 -16.64
N VAL A 44 6.97 2.94 -16.83
CA VAL A 44 6.84 4.40 -16.75
C VAL A 44 5.77 4.93 -17.71
N ALA A 45 5.64 4.32 -18.88
CA ALA A 45 4.68 4.71 -19.91
C ALA A 45 3.20 4.58 -19.47
N VAL A 46 2.90 3.72 -18.49
CA VAL A 46 1.53 3.50 -17.99
C VAL A 46 1.29 4.11 -16.60
N LEU A 47 2.34 4.58 -15.93
CA LEU A 47 2.26 5.15 -14.57
C LEU A 47 1.34 6.37 -14.50
N GLU A 48 1.49 7.32 -15.43
CA GLU A 48 0.70 8.56 -15.42
C GLU A 48 -0.81 8.27 -15.53
N GLN A 49 -1.19 7.37 -16.43
CA GLN A 49 -2.57 6.97 -16.62
C GLN A 49 -3.13 6.31 -15.35
N PHE A 50 -2.35 5.40 -14.76
CA PHE A 50 -2.72 4.73 -13.52
C PHE A 50 -2.97 5.70 -12.37
N VAL A 51 -2.09 6.69 -12.17
CA VAL A 51 -2.25 7.70 -11.12
C VAL A 51 -3.50 8.55 -11.34
N ARG A 52 -3.73 9.02 -12.59
CA ARG A 52 -4.93 9.80 -12.92
C ARG A 52 -6.23 9.04 -12.66
N GLN A 53 -6.28 7.76 -13.02
CA GLN A 53 -7.46 6.91 -12.78
C GLN A 53 -7.77 6.77 -11.29
N ARG A 54 -6.74 6.68 -10.43
CA ARG A 54 -6.93 6.51 -8.98
C ARG A 54 -7.19 7.80 -8.20
N GLN A 55 -6.89 8.97 -8.77
CA GLN A 55 -7.25 10.26 -8.17
C GLN A 55 -8.72 10.66 -8.39
N GLN A 56 -9.42 9.97 -9.29
CA GLN A 56 -10.81 10.26 -9.66
C GLN A 56 -11.85 9.34 -8.98
N ALA A 57 -11.38 8.37 -8.18
CA ALA A 57 -12.19 7.42 -7.43
C ALA A 57 -12.20 7.79 -5.94
#